data_AF-A0A2P8HNK1-F1
#
_entry.id   AF-A0A2P8HNK1-F1
#
_cell.length_a   1.000
_cell.length_b   1.000
_cell.length_c   1.000
_cell.angle_alpha   90.00
_cell.angle_beta   90.00
_cell.angle_gamma   90.00
#
_symmetry.space_group_name_H-M   'P 1'
#
loop_
_entity.id
_entity.type
_entity.pdbx_description
1 polymer ?
#
loop_
_entity_poly.entity_id
_entity_poly.type
_entity_poly.pdbx_seq_one_letter_code
_entity_poly.pdbx_strand_id
1 'polypeptide(L)'
;MKTFNLSSKIILSLGAFFCFAIAANAQSHLTSPANIGLVYPLSSNGKNAAAYTNHFSLHIIAGVSKSETGAAIAGISNIIKDSATGVQVAGFSNHIGSTWHSVQIAGFMNQVKKSADGAQIAGFMNLDSSLNGPQVAGFANIVKQDVTGTQVAGFMNTAKSNSQVQVSGFLNNAKTANVQVVGFMNKADEVHSQVAGFINIAKKVKGVQVAGFINIADSSEYPIGLINIVKGGEKQVSVSIDETATMIAAFKSGGRVLYGILGAGYNVKNSGNSLYAMQAGIGAHFYLLSHFRLNLEATNMALTDFKVSYYNRQSLGIFPAYRFGRRVELFAGPTLNFVHTKNDVGVDLRSHYMWSETVGDNKFHAAYIGAAGGLQVRL
;
A
#
# COMPACT_ATOMS: atom_id res chain seq x y z
N MET A 1 31.83 29.52 72.97
CA MET A 1 30.97 29.93 71.83
C MET A 1 31.78 29.85 70.55
N LYS A 2 31.55 28.85 69.68
CA LYS A 2 32.18 28.80 68.35
C LYS A 2 31.27 29.53 67.36
N THR A 3 31.71 30.69 66.90
CA THR A 3 31.04 31.44 65.83
C THR A 3 31.31 30.76 64.49
N PHE A 4 30.25 30.27 63.84
CA PHE A 4 30.33 29.72 62.49
C PHE A 4 30.51 30.88 61.51
N ASN A 5 31.72 31.02 60.95
CA ASN A 5 32.00 32.00 59.90
C ASN A 5 31.67 31.37 58.54
N LEU A 6 30.45 31.58 58.08
CA LEU A 6 30.01 31.11 56.77
C LEU A 6 30.67 31.99 55.71
N SER A 7 31.47 31.39 54.81
CA SER A 7 32.21 32.18 53.81
C SER A 7 31.25 32.95 52.90
N SER A 8 31.61 34.18 52.53
CA SER A 8 30.81 35.04 51.65
C SER A 8 30.45 34.37 50.32
N LYS A 9 31.29 33.45 49.83
CA LYS A 9 31.03 32.64 48.63
C LYS A 9 29.86 31.65 48.80
N ILE A 10 29.70 31.06 50.00
CA ILE A 10 28.62 30.13 50.31
C ILE A 10 27.28 30.88 50.41
N ILE A 11 27.29 32.07 51.00
CA ILE A 11 26.11 32.95 51.08
C ILE A 11 25.68 33.40 49.68
N LEU A 12 26.64 33.79 48.83
CA LEU A 12 26.37 34.16 47.43
C LEU A 12 25.84 32.99 46.59
N SER A 13 26.38 31.77 46.77
CA SER A 13 25.87 30.59 46.06
C SER A 13 24.47 30.17 46.51
N LEU A 14 24.20 30.24 47.82
CA LEU A 14 22.86 29.98 48.37
C LEU A 14 21.85 31.03 47.89
N GLY A 15 22.23 32.31 47.87
CA GLY A 15 21.40 33.39 47.34
C GLY A 15 21.10 33.23 45.84
N ALA A 16 22.09 32.88 45.02
CA ALA A 16 21.89 32.62 43.60
C ALA A 16 20.97 31.42 43.35
N PHE A 17 21.14 30.33 44.12
CA PHE A 17 20.28 29.15 44.03
C PHE A 17 18.84 29.44 44.48
N PHE A 18 18.68 30.26 45.53
CA PHE A 18 17.38 30.70 46.02
C PHE A 18 16.68 31.63 45.03
N CYS A 19 17.40 32.58 44.40
CA CYS A 19 16.88 33.41 43.32
C CYS A 19 16.48 32.59 42.08
N PHE A 20 17.26 31.56 41.73
CA PHE A 20 16.89 30.63 40.65
C PHE A 20 15.64 29.81 41.00
N ALA A 21 15.54 29.33 42.24
CA ALA A 21 14.38 28.58 42.72
C ALA A 21 13.11 29.46 42.78
N ILE A 22 13.23 30.73 43.18
CA ILE A 22 12.12 31.69 43.17
C ILE A 22 11.74 32.05 41.72
N ALA A 23 12.71 32.30 40.84
CA ALA A 23 12.44 32.60 39.42
C ALA A 23 11.79 31.42 38.69
N ALA A 24 12.14 30.17 39.04
CA ALA A 24 11.51 28.97 38.51
C ALA A 24 10.05 28.81 39.01
N ASN A 25 9.75 29.20 40.25
CA ASN A 25 8.40 29.17 40.81
C ASN A 25 7.54 30.41 40.46
N ALA A 26 8.15 31.49 39.96
CA ALA A 26 7.46 32.75 39.63
C ALA A 26 6.93 32.83 38.18
N GLN A 27 7.06 31.76 37.38
CA GLN A 27 6.35 31.68 36.10
C GLN A 27 4.87 31.39 36.38
N SER A 28 4.08 32.46 36.55
CA SER A 28 2.62 32.34 36.61
C SER A 28 2.12 31.75 35.29
N HIS A 29 1.74 30.48 35.31
CA HIS A 29 1.05 29.87 34.18
C HIS A 29 -0.29 30.57 34.02
N LEU A 30 -0.43 31.37 32.95
CA LEU A 30 -1.69 32.00 32.60
C LEU A 30 -2.69 30.91 32.20
N THR A 31 -3.71 30.71 33.03
CA THR A 31 -4.79 29.76 32.79
C THR A 31 -6.12 30.49 32.69
N SER A 32 -7.01 30.00 31.85
CA SER A 32 -8.38 30.48 31.77
C SER A 32 -9.33 29.29 31.63
N PRO A 33 -10.47 29.25 32.33
CA PRO A 33 -11.48 28.22 32.12
C PRO A 33 -12.01 28.22 30.68
N ALA A 34 -12.17 29.41 30.09
CA ALA A 34 -12.74 29.59 28.76
C ALA A 34 -12.11 30.74 27.98
N ASN A 35 -11.81 30.51 26.69
CA ASN A 35 -11.44 31.54 25.74
C ASN A 35 -12.49 31.68 24.63
N ILE A 36 -13.32 32.72 24.69
CA ILE A 36 -14.42 32.93 23.76
C ILE A 36 -14.18 34.21 22.98
N GLY A 37 -14.29 34.17 21.65
CA GLY A 37 -14.00 35.34 20.82
C GLY A 37 -14.50 35.28 19.38
N LEU A 38 -14.42 36.42 18.68
CA LEU A 38 -14.67 36.49 17.24
C LEU A 38 -13.46 35.97 16.47
N VAL A 39 -12.29 36.57 16.74
CA VAL A 39 -11.02 36.32 16.06
C VAL A 39 -9.91 36.83 16.96
N TYR A 40 -8.73 36.21 17.01
CA TYR A 40 -7.59 36.82 17.70
C TYR A 40 -7.29 38.24 17.15
N PRO A 41 -7.09 39.27 17.99
CA PRO A 41 -7.07 39.26 19.47
C PRO A 41 -8.41 39.60 20.14
N LEU A 42 -9.51 39.75 19.40
CA LEU A 42 -10.88 39.98 19.89
C LEU A 42 -11.47 38.71 20.55
N SER A 43 -11.00 38.42 21.76
CA SER A 43 -11.41 37.27 22.60
C SER A 43 -11.34 37.62 24.09
N SER A 44 -11.90 36.79 24.98
CA SER A 44 -11.82 36.98 26.43
C SER A 44 -10.39 37.02 26.97
N ASN A 45 -9.43 36.41 26.27
CA ASN A 45 -8.00 36.47 26.63
C ASN A 45 -7.21 37.60 25.93
N GLY A 46 -7.86 38.35 25.03
CA GLY A 46 -7.28 39.52 24.38
C GLY A 46 -5.99 39.27 23.60
N LYS A 47 -5.08 40.26 23.59
CA LYS A 47 -3.77 40.19 22.93
C LYS A 47 -2.85 39.10 23.50
N ASN A 48 -3.08 38.71 24.76
CA ASN A 48 -2.26 37.75 25.49
C ASN A 48 -2.72 36.30 25.27
N ALA A 49 -3.75 36.04 24.45
CA ALA A 49 -4.33 34.71 24.26
C ALA A 49 -3.28 33.62 23.97
N ALA A 50 -2.23 33.94 23.20
CA ALA A 50 -1.13 33.02 22.89
C ALA A 50 -0.30 32.54 24.10
N ALA A 51 -0.46 33.16 25.27
CA ALA A 51 0.20 32.78 26.53
C ALA A 51 -0.71 31.98 27.48
N TYR A 52 -2.04 31.96 27.23
CA TYR A 52 -3.01 31.28 28.08
C TYR A 52 -3.20 29.81 27.71
N THR A 53 -3.27 28.97 28.74
CA THR A 53 -3.78 27.60 28.67
C THR A 53 -5.27 27.61 28.99
N ASN A 54 -6.12 27.09 28.09
CA ASN A 54 -7.57 27.07 28.28
C ASN A 54 -8.11 25.65 28.46
N HIS A 55 -9.23 25.50 29.17
CA HIS A 55 -9.97 24.24 29.19
C HIS A 55 -11.00 24.17 28.06
N PHE A 56 -11.65 25.29 27.77
CA PHE A 56 -12.60 25.43 26.67
C PHE A 56 -12.23 26.63 25.80
N SER A 57 -12.34 26.51 24.48
CA SER A 57 -12.19 27.63 23.55
C SER A 57 -13.26 27.60 22.48
N LEU A 58 -13.87 28.76 22.22
CA LEU A 58 -14.88 28.91 21.16
C LEU A 58 -14.62 30.20 20.39
N HIS A 59 -14.30 30.06 19.10
CA HIS A 59 -14.05 31.19 18.22
C HIS A 59 -14.93 31.16 16.97
N ILE A 60 -15.50 32.29 16.60
CA ILE A 60 -16.31 32.37 15.37
C ILE A 60 -15.41 32.22 14.13
N ILE A 61 -14.23 32.83 14.12
CA ILE A 61 -13.28 32.81 12.98
C ILE A 61 -12.04 32.03 13.37
N ALA A 62 -11.19 32.59 14.25
CA ALA A 62 -9.93 31.95 14.60
C ALA A 62 -9.55 32.14 16.07
N GLY A 63 -9.15 31.05 16.69
CA GLY A 63 -8.65 31.00 18.06
C GLY A 63 -7.14 30.86 18.13
N VAL A 64 -6.51 31.58 19.06
CA VAL A 64 -5.09 31.47 19.37
C VAL A 64 -4.93 31.19 20.86
N SER A 65 -4.14 30.18 21.21
CA SER A 65 -3.82 29.85 22.60
C SER A 65 -2.42 29.27 22.76
N LYS A 66 -1.92 29.22 24.00
CA LYS A 66 -0.73 28.46 24.33
C LYS A 66 -1.02 26.97 24.25
N SER A 67 -2.00 26.53 25.05
CA SER A 67 -2.43 25.13 25.15
C SER A 67 -3.93 25.02 25.37
N GLU A 68 -4.52 23.88 25.02
CA GLU A 68 -5.92 23.52 25.29
C GLU A 68 -5.96 22.20 26.07
N THR A 69 -6.80 22.08 27.09
CA THR A 69 -6.91 20.87 27.94
C THR A 69 -8.26 20.16 27.86
N GLY A 70 -9.21 20.70 27.08
CA GLY A 70 -10.55 20.14 26.90
C GLY A 70 -11.02 20.26 25.46
N ALA A 71 -11.83 21.25 25.14
CA ALA A 71 -12.39 21.39 23.79
C ALA A 71 -12.06 22.76 23.19
N ALA A 72 -11.59 22.79 21.94
CA ALA A 72 -11.42 24.02 21.20
C ALA A 72 -12.06 23.94 19.82
N ILE A 73 -13.00 24.87 19.60
CA ILE A 73 -13.89 24.92 18.45
C ILE A 73 -13.69 26.27 17.76
N ALA A 74 -13.41 26.26 16.47
CA ALA A 74 -13.30 27.47 15.66
C ALA A 74 -14.04 27.36 14.33
N GLY A 75 -14.70 28.43 13.88
CA GLY A 75 -15.35 28.42 12.56
C GLY A 75 -14.36 28.30 11.40
N ILE A 76 -13.14 28.82 11.52
CA ILE A 76 -12.08 28.66 10.51
C ILE A 76 -10.86 27.94 11.07
N SER A 77 -10.20 28.47 12.10
CA SER A 77 -8.90 27.93 12.52
C SER A 77 -8.62 27.95 14.02
N ASN A 78 -8.04 26.86 14.52
CA ASN A 78 -7.41 26.82 15.85
C ASN A 78 -5.88 26.85 15.70
N ILE A 79 -5.21 27.78 16.38
CA ILE A 79 -3.75 27.89 16.42
C ILE A 79 -3.29 27.74 17.88
N ILE A 80 -2.80 26.55 18.22
CA ILE A 80 -2.34 26.19 19.56
C ILE A 80 -0.81 26.12 19.52
N LYS A 81 -0.14 27.02 20.25
CA LYS A 81 1.31 27.20 20.14
C LYS A 81 2.12 26.04 20.70
N ASP A 82 1.57 25.32 21.68
CA ASP A 82 2.22 24.21 22.34
C ASP A 82 1.39 22.93 22.23
N SER A 83 0.62 22.57 23.26
CA SER A 83 -0.05 21.27 23.37
C SER A 83 -1.57 21.37 23.40
N ALA A 84 -2.26 20.37 22.87
CA ALA A 84 -3.71 20.27 23.00
C ALA A 84 -4.15 18.87 23.46
N THR A 85 -5.07 18.82 24.42
CA THR A 85 -5.71 17.58 24.87
C THR A 85 -7.21 17.72 24.72
N GLY A 86 -7.86 16.67 24.23
CA GLY A 86 -9.30 16.59 24.06
C GLY A 86 -9.76 16.87 22.62
N VAL A 87 -10.89 17.55 22.45
CA VAL A 87 -11.59 17.66 21.16
C VAL A 87 -11.25 18.97 20.45
N GLN A 88 -10.69 18.86 19.25
CA GLN A 88 -10.30 19.97 18.42
C GLN A 88 -11.14 19.99 17.14
N VAL A 89 -11.92 21.04 16.92
CA VAL A 89 -12.76 21.18 15.73
C VAL A 89 -12.52 22.53 15.06
N ALA A 90 -12.22 22.51 13.77
CA ALA A 90 -12.09 23.72 12.97
C ALA A 90 -12.76 23.57 11.60
N GLY A 91 -13.48 24.59 11.13
CA GLY A 91 -14.09 24.54 9.80
C GLY A 91 -13.07 24.47 8.66
N PHE A 92 -11.85 24.99 8.86
CA PHE A 92 -10.77 24.89 7.87
C PHE A 92 -9.53 24.15 8.43
N SER A 93 -8.92 24.62 9.52
CA SER A 93 -7.63 24.05 9.97
C SER A 93 -7.36 24.05 11.47
N ASN A 94 -6.68 23.00 11.94
CA ASN A 94 -6.07 22.98 13.28
C ASN A 94 -4.54 22.95 13.16
N HIS A 95 -3.85 23.83 13.89
CA HIS A 95 -2.40 23.89 13.95
C HIS A 95 -1.92 23.76 15.40
N ILE A 96 -1.15 22.70 15.70
CA ILE A 96 -0.64 22.40 17.04
C ILE A 96 0.89 22.37 17.00
N GLY A 97 1.52 23.23 17.81
CA GLY A 97 2.95 23.49 17.76
C GLY A 97 3.82 22.38 18.37
N SER A 98 3.25 21.51 19.19
CA SER A 98 3.96 20.44 19.89
C SER A 98 3.18 19.13 19.79
N THR A 99 2.47 18.74 20.85
CA THR A 99 1.80 17.45 20.97
C THR A 99 0.29 17.59 21.04
N TRP A 100 -0.41 16.56 20.55
CA TRP A 100 -1.85 16.47 20.65
C TRP A 100 -2.30 15.10 21.15
N HIS A 101 -3.37 15.09 21.93
CA HIS A 101 -3.98 13.90 22.51
C HIS A 101 -5.51 13.93 22.33
N SER A 102 -6.11 12.90 21.73
CA SER A 102 -7.57 12.62 21.60
C SER A 102 -8.20 12.74 20.20
N VAL A 103 -9.06 13.74 19.90
CA VAL A 103 -9.81 13.83 18.62
C VAL A 103 -9.62 15.19 17.94
N GLN A 104 -9.26 15.18 16.66
CA GLN A 104 -8.98 16.39 15.88
C GLN A 104 -9.67 16.31 14.51
N ILE A 105 -10.50 17.30 14.23
CA ILE A 105 -11.35 17.36 13.04
C ILE A 105 -11.17 18.72 12.37
N ALA A 106 -10.84 18.71 11.07
CA ALA A 106 -10.75 19.91 10.25
C ALA A 106 -11.44 19.72 8.90
N GLY A 107 -12.13 20.76 8.41
CA GLY A 107 -12.70 20.73 7.06
C GLY A 107 -11.65 20.67 5.94
N PHE A 108 -10.43 21.15 6.19
CA PHE A 108 -9.33 21.10 5.21
C PHE A 108 -8.08 20.41 5.77
N MET A 109 -7.47 20.93 6.84
CA MET A 109 -6.15 20.46 7.28
C MET A 109 -5.96 20.36 8.80
N ASN A 110 -5.32 19.28 9.24
CA ASN A 110 -4.74 19.19 10.57
C ASN A 110 -3.21 19.16 10.52
N GLN A 111 -2.56 19.79 11.49
CA GLN A 111 -1.11 19.75 11.64
C GLN A 111 -0.69 19.62 13.11
N VAL A 112 0.14 18.62 13.42
CA VAL A 112 0.81 18.47 14.73
C VAL A 112 2.32 18.37 14.52
N LYS A 113 3.07 19.37 14.99
CA LYS A 113 4.51 19.47 14.65
C LYS A 113 5.40 18.40 15.28
N LYS A 114 5.02 17.78 16.40
CA LYS A 114 5.81 16.74 17.07
C LYS A 114 5.12 15.39 17.12
N SER A 115 4.10 15.22 17.95
CA SER A 115 3.45 13.91 18.14
C SER A 115 1.95 14.04 18.25
N ALA A 116 1.25 13.36 17.36
CA ALA A 116 -0.20 13.19 17.41
C ALA A 116 -0.55 11.84 18.05
N ASP A 117 -1.40 11.82 19.06
CA ASP A 117 -1.87 10.60 19.72
C ASP A 117 -3.40 10.60 19.82
N GLY A 118 -4.06 9.83 18.94
CA GLY A 118 -5.51 9.79 18.83
C GLY A 118 -6.01 9.71 17.39
N ALA A 119 -7.27 10.09 17.18
CA ALA A 119 -7.92 10.10 15.86
C ALA A 119 -7.88 11.48 15.17
N GLN A 120 -7.30 11.54 13.97
CA GLN A 120 -7.27 12.76 13.14
C GLN A 120 -8.11 12.59 11.87
N ILE A 121 -8.97 13.56 11.59
CA ILE A 121 -9.84 13.59 10.41
C ILE A 121 -9.72 14.95 9.73
N ALA A 122 -9.35 14.96 8.45
CA ALA A 122 -9.27 16.16 7.64
C ALA A 122 -9.99 15.98 6.30
N GLY A 123 -10.71 17.01 5.83
CA GLY A 123 -11.33 16.97 4.51
C GLY A 123 -10.30 16.92 3.36
N PHE A 124 -9.08 17.43 3.55
CA PHE A 124 -8.03 17.40 2.55
C PHE A 124 -6.76 16.69 3.04
N MET A 125 -6.09 17.19 4.09
CA MET A 125 -4.80 16.61 4.50
C MET A 125 -4.49 16.63 6.00
N ASN A 126 -3.76 15.61 6.48
CA ASN A 126 -3.15 15.61 7.81
C ASN A 126 -1.62 15.63 7.70
N LEU A 127 -0.96 16.42 8.55
CA LEU A 127 0.49 16.67 8.54
C LEU A 127 1.10 16.53 9.93
N ASP A 128 1.83 15.44 10.19
CA ASP A 128 2.38 15.19 11.53
C ASP A 128 3.84 14.77 11.47
N SER A 129 4.55 14.93 12.60
CA SER A 129 5.89 14.36 12.70
C SER A 129 5.83 12.89 13.07
N SER A 130 5.11 12.51 14.12
CA SER A 130 4.74 11.13 14.47
C SER A 130 3.26 11.01 14.78
N LEU A 131 2.70 9.82 14.58
CA LEU A 131 1.30 9.50 14.82
C LEU A 131 1.15 8.17 15.59
N ASN A 132 0.34 8.19 16.64
CA ASN A 132 -0.23 7.02 17.30
C ASN A 132 -1.75 7.08 17.16
N GLY A 133 -2.37 6.14 16.45
CA GLY A 133 -3.81 6.11 16.19
C GLY A 133 -4.21 6.27 14.72
N PRO A 134 -5.53 6.32 14.43
CA PRO A 134 -6.05 6.39 13.07
C PRO A 134 -6.01 7.81 12.50
N GLN A 135 -5.71 7.92 11.21
CA GLN A 135 -5.63 9.18 10.50
C GLN A 135 -6.32 9.07 9.13
N VAL A 136 -7.30 9.95 8.91
CA VAL A 136 -8.18 9.93 7.74
C VAL A 136 -8.15 11.28 7.03
N ALA A 137 -7.92 11.27 5.71
CA ALA A 137 -7.90 12.47 4.88
C ALA A 137 -8.63 12.26 3.55
N GLY A 138 -9.28 13.31 3.02
CA GLY A 138 -9.83 13.24 1.66
C GLY A 138 -8.76 13.13 0.57
N PHE A 139 -7.58 13.71 0.77
CA PHE A 139 -6.48 13.67 -0.21
C PHE A 139 -5.23 12.99 0.33
N ALA A 140 -4.60 13.49 1.40
CA ALA A 140 -3.29 12.99 1.83
C ALA A 140 -3.04 12.95 3.33
N ASN A 141 -2.35 11.89 3.77
CA ASN A 141 -1.77 11.77 5.11
C ASN A 141 -0.25 11.72 5.02
N ILE A 142 0.44 12.65 5.70
CA ILE A 142 1.90 12.76 5.62
C ILE A 142 2.49 12.79 7.03
N VAL A 143 3.24 11.74 7.37
CA VAL A 143 3.92 11.60 8.66
C VAL A 143 5.43 11.50 8.44
N LYS A 144 6.20 12.37 9.12
CA LYS A 144 7.65 12.49 8.89
C LYS A 144 8.48 11.38 9.53
N GLN A 145 7.90 10.61 10.45
CA GLN A 145 8.57 9.55 11.20
C GLN A 145 7.68 8.31 11.20
N ASP A 146 7.18 7.93 12.38
CA ASP A 146 6.48 6.68 12.63
C ASP A 146 4.96 6.88 12.72
N VAL A 147 4.26 5.88 12.19
CA VAL A 147 2.82 5.70 12.25
C VAL A 147 2.54 4.39 12.96
N THR A 148 2.10 4.50 14.21
CA THR A 148 1.55 3.38 14.99
C THR A 148 0.03 3.44 14.86
N GLY A 149 -0.48 2.98 13.71
CA GLY A 149 -1.91 3.01 13.41
C GLY A 149 -2.20 2.90 11.92
N THR A 150 -3.39 3.38 11.54
CA THR A 150 -3.92 3.24 10.19
C THR A 150 -4.03 4.60 9.52
N GLN A 151 -3.43 4.74 8.34
CA GLN A 151 -3.62 5.90 7.47
C GLN A 151 -4.59 5.55 6.33
N VAL A 152 -5.65 6.34 6.17
CA VAL A 152 -6.62 6.23 5.07
C VAL A 152 -6.72 7.56 4.35
N ALA A 153 -6.45 7.57 3.05
CA ALA A 153 -6.51 8.78 2.24
C ALA A 153 -7.12 8.54 0.87
N GLY A 154 -7.83 9.51 0.29
CA GLY A 154 -8.35 9.37 -1.08
C GLY A 154 -7.23 9.24 -2.12
N PHE A 155 -6.09 9.92 -1.95
CA PHE A 155 -5.00 9.91 -2.91
C PHE A 155 -3.73 9.23 -2.38
N MET A 156 -3.14 9.70 -1.27
CA MET A 156 -1.87 9.15 -0.80
C MET A 156 -1.64 9.11 0.71
N ASN A 157 -0.89 8.10 1.16
CA ASN A 157 -0.34 8.05 2.52
C ASN A 157 1.19 7.97 2.47
N THR A 158 1.88 8.70 3.34
CA THR A 158 3.34 8.65 3.48
C THR A 158 3.76 8.58 4.94
N ALA A 159 4.72 7.69 5.24
CA ALA A 159 5.41 7.60 6.52
C ALA A 159 6.91 7.37 6.29
N LYS A 160 7.81 8.27 6.72
CA LYS A 160 9.24 8.10 6.35
C LYS A 160 9.93 6.91 7.02
N SER A 161 9.47 6.48 8.20
CA SER A 161 10.12 5.42 8.98
C SER A 161 9.28 4.14 8.98
N ASN A 162 8.25 4.09 9.82
CA ASN A 162 7.40 2.91 9.97
C ASN A 162 5.92 3.26 9.77
N SER A 163 5.16 2.32 9.22
CA SER A 163 3.70 2.37 9.17
C SER A 163 3.10 1.00 9.43
N GLN A 164 2.00 0.92 10.17
CA GLN A 164 1.30 -0.35 10.29
C GLN A 164 0.43 -0.60 9.05
N VAL A 165 -0.59 0.22 8.84
CA VAL A 165 -1.53 0.04 7.72
C VAL A 165 -1.70 1.33 6.92
N GLN A 166 -1.58 1.24 5.59
CA GLN A 166 -1.86 2.35 4.68
C GLN A 166 -2.88 1.93 3.61
N VAL A 167 -3.92 2.74 3.43
CA VAL A 167 -4.95 2.53 2.40
C VAL A 167 -5.17 3.82 1.62
N SER A 168 -4.96 3.80 0.29
CA SER A 168 -5.23 4.98 -0.53
C SER A 168 -5.64 4.69 -1.98
N GLY A 169 -6.13 5.70 -2.70
CA GLY A 169 -6.49 5.55 -4.11
C GLY A 169 -5.28 5.44 -5.04
N PHE A 170 -4.16 6.10 -4.75
CA PHE A 170 -3.06 6.25 -5.70
C PHE A 170 -1.69 5.80 -5.17
N LEU A 171 -1.25 6.28 -4.00
CA LEU A 171 0.11 6.00 -3.52
C LEU A 171 0.19 5.74 -2.01
N ASN A 172 0.75 4.59 -1.64
CA ASN A 172 1.28 4.40 -0.28
C ASN A 172 2.80 4.30 -0.33
N ASN A 173 3.47 5.06 0.53
CA ASN A 173 4.92 5.08 0.61
C ASN A 173 5.39 5.01 2.07
N ALA A 174 6.21 4.02 2.41
CA ALA A 174 6.86 3.94 3.71
C ALA A 174 8.20 3.25 3.63
N LYS A 175 9.14 3.48 4.56
CA LYS A 175 10.37 2.66 4.59
C LYS A 175 10.03 1.24 5.07
N THR A 176 9.34 1.12 6.19
CA THR A 176 8.80 -0.15 6.68
C THR A 176 7.27 -0.07 6.77
N ALA A 177 6.57 -1.08 6.27
CA ALA A 177 5.12 -1.20 6.40
C ALA A 177 4.69 -2.60 6.83
N ASN A 178 3.57 -2.75 7.53
CA ASN A 178 2.95 -4.07 7.67
C ASN A 178 2.07 -4.37 6.45
N VAL A 179 1.06 -3.54 6.20
CA VAL A 179 0.11 -3.70 5.09
C VAL A 179 -0.03 -2.41 4.31
N GLN A 180 0.05 -2.49 2.98
CA GLN A 180 -0.30 -1.38 2.08
C GLN A 180 -1.32 -1.85 1.04
N VAL A 181 -2.43 -1.12 0.92
CA VAL A 181 -3.48 -1.37 -0.08
C VAL A 181 -3.74 -0.11 -0.88
N VAL A 182 -3.63 -0.19 -2.21
CA VAL A 182 -3.71 0.99 -3.07
C VAL A 182 -4.32 0.72 -4.43
N GLY A 183 -4.95 1.72 -5.04
CA GLY A 183 -5.44 1.61 -6.41
C GLY A 183 -4.33 1.58 -7.46
N PHE A 184 -3.21 2.28 -7.27
CA PHE A 184 -2.15 2.38 -8.27
C PHE A 184 -0.79 1.83 -7.82
N MET A 185 -0.12 2.45 -6.84
CA MET A 185 1.28 2.11 -6.50
C MET A 185 1.58 2.01 -5.00
N ASN A 186 2.21 0.92 -4.58
CA ASN A 186 2.85 0.81 -3.26
C ASN A 186 4.37 0.88 -3.39
N LYS A 187 5.02 1.56 -2.45
CA LYS A 187 6.47 1.60 -2.32
C LYS A 187 6.91 1.37 -0.88
N ALA A 188 7.83 0.42 -0.69
CA ALA A 188 8.50 0.21 0.58
C ALA A 188 9.94 -0.30 0.47
N ASP A 189 10.73 -0.23 1.55
CA ASP A 189 11.95 -1.03 1.66
C ASP A 189 11.60 -2.41 2.20
N GLU A 190 10.91 -2.49 3.34
CA GLU A 190 10.46 -3.73 3.95
C GLU A 190 8.95 -3.71 4.18
N VAL A 191 8.27 -4.78 3.77
CA VAL A 191 6.82 -4.89 3.92
C VAL A 191 6.38 -6.32 4.20
N HIS A 192 5.32 -6.51 4.99
CA HIS A 192 4.70 -7.82 5.08
C HIS A 192 3.84 -8.10 3.85
N SER A 193 2.81 -7.29 3.59
CA SER A 193 1.91 -7.47 2.44
C SER A 193 1.66 -6.17 1.68
N GLN A 194 1.67 -6.24 0.35
CA GLN A 194 1.30 -5.13 -0.54
C GLN A 194 0.24 -5.60 -1.53
N VAL A 195 -0.79 -4.78 -1.73
CA VAL A 195 -1.82 -4.95 -2.76
C VAL A 195 -1.97 -3.65 -3.52
N ALA A 196 -1.71 -3.68 -4.83
CA ALA A 196 -1.84 -2.55 -5.72
C ALA A 196 -2.61 -2.93 -6.98
N GLY A 197 -3.42 -2.01 -7.51
CA GLY A 197 -4.06 -2.22 -8.81
C GLY A 197 -3.06 -2.25 -9.97
N PHE A 198 -1.89 -1.62 -9.85
CA PHE A 198 -0.93 -1.55 -10.95
C PHE A 198 0.49 -2.03 -10.58
N ILE A 199 1.15 -1.39 -9.61
CA ILE A 199 2.57 -1.61 -9.32
C ILE A 199 2.85 -1.74 -7.83
N ASN A 200 3.65 -2.74 -7.45
CA ASN A 200 4.32 -2.77 -6.15
C ASN A 200 5.83 -2.73 -6.29
N ILE A 201 6.48 -1.94 -5.43
CA ILE A 201 7.93 -1.86 -5.33
C ILE A 201 8.33 -2.08 -3.87
N ALA A 202 9.17 -3.08 -3.62
CA ALA A 202 9.73 -3.38 -2.32
C ALA A 202 11.23 -3.73 -2.45
N LYS A 203 12.01 -3.71 -1.36
CA LYS A 203 13.25 -4.51 -1.32
C LYS A 203 12.92 -5.90 -0.80
N LYS A 204 12.29 -6.00 0.38
CA LYS A 204 11.92 -7.27 1.00
C LYS A 204 10.43 -7.35 1.27
N VAL A 205 9.80 -8.40 0.78
CA VAL A 205 8.40 -8.75 1.09
C VAL A 205 8.38 -10.06 1.87
N LYS A 206 7.79 -10.05 3.06
CA LYS A 206 7.70 -11.25 3.93
C LYS A 206 6.47 -12.12 3.62
N GLY A 207 5.39 -11.49 3.17
CA GLY A 207 4.12 -12.12 2.80
C GLY A 207 3.86 -12.04 1.30
N VAL A 208 2.67 -11.55 0.94
CA VAL A 208 2.18 -11.55 -0.45
C VAL A 208 2.33 -10.17 -1.09
N GLN A 209 2.71 -10.14 -2.37
CA GLN A 209 2.83 -8.92 -3.17
C GLN A 209 1.89 -9.03 -4.38
N VAL A 210 0.73 -8.38 -4.35
CA VAL A 210 -0.28 -8.46 -5.42
C VAL A 210 -0.31 -7.17 -6.23
N ALA A 211 0.01 -7.23 -7.51
CA ALA A 211 -0.09 -6.12 -8.45
C ALA A 211 -0.87 -6.57 -9.69
N GLY A 212 -1.76 -5.71 -10.21
CA GLY A 212 -2.44 -6.00 -11.47
C GLY A 212 -1.48 -6.10 -12.66
N PHE A 213 -0.32 -5.43 -12.60
CA PHE A 213 0.66 -5.45 -13.68
C PHE A 213 2.06 -5.90 -13.23
N ILE A 214 2.76 -5.13 -12.39
CA ILE A 214 4.18 -5.36 -12.09
C ILE A 214 4.46 -5.43 -10.58
N ASN A 215 5.16 -6.48 -10.14
CA ASN A 215 5.82 -6.51 -8.84
C ASN A 215 7.34 -6.41 -9.01
N ILE A 216 7.99 -5.56 -8.21
CA ILE A 216 9.46 -5.44 -8.15
C ILE A 216 9.92 -5.67 -6.71
N ALA A 217 10.85 -6.59 -6.52
CA ALA A 217 11.45 -6.89 -5.22
C ALA A 217 12.90 -7.39 -5.31
N ASP A 218 13.68 -7.21 -4.24
CA ASP A 218 14.93 -7.98 -4.10
C ASP A 218 14.61 -9.41 -3.62
N SER A 219 13.65 -9.55 -2.69
CA SER A 219 13.13 -10.83 -2.22
C SER A 219 11.61 -10.79 -2.00
N SER A 220 10.90 -11.72 -2.65
CA SER A 220 9.46 -11.96 -2.47
C SER A 220 9.15 -13.39 -2.87
N GLU A 221 8.52 -14.18 -2.00
CA GLU A 221 8.19 -15.59 -2.30
C GLU A 221 6.88 -15.73 -3.07
N TYR A 222 5.93 -14.84 -2.79
CA TYR A 222 4.55 -14.87 -3.29
C TYR A 222 4.19 -13.59 -4.08
N PRO A 223 4.92 -13.22 -5.15
CA PRO A 223 4.50 -12.14 -6.02
C PRO A 223 3.41 -12.63 -6.99
N ILE A 224 2.29 -11.91 -7.02
CA ILE A 224 1.14 -12.15 -7.90
C ILE A 224 1.00 -10.92 -8.78
N GLY A 225 1.34 -11.08 -10.06
CA GLY A 225 1.26 -10.03 -11.06
C GLY A 225 1.67 -10.59 -12.41
N LEU A 226 1.35 -9.87 -13.48
CA LEU A 226 1.67 -10.31 -14.84
C LEU A 226 3.19 -10.45 -15.04
N ILE A 227 3.94 -9.49 -14.48
CA ILE A 227 5.40 -9.48 -14.52
C ILE A 227 5.93 -9.31 -13.10
N ASN A 228 6.80 -10.22 -12.66
CA ASN A 228 7.36 -10.20 -11.31
C ASN A 228 8.88 -10.21 -11.39
N ILE A 229 9.49 -9.06 -11.10
CA ILE A 229 10.93 -8.88 -11.14
C ILE A 229 11.46 -9.03 -9.70
N VAL A 230 11.82 -10.26 -9.34
CA VAL A 230 12.43 -10.58 -8.04
C VAL A 230 13.90 -10.93 -8.24
N LYS A 231 14.84 -10.21 -7.59
CA LYS A 231 16.29 -10.47 -7.76
C LYS A 231 16.69 -11.89 -7.33
N GLY A 232 16.19 -12.36 -6.18
CA GLY A 232 16.39 -13.74 -5.71
C GLY A 232 15.47 -14.78 -6.36
N GLY A 233 14.68 -14.38 -7.36
CA GLY A 233 13.67 -15.22 -8.01
C GLY A 233 14.18 -15.95 -9.26
N GLU A 234 13.22 -16.48 -10.04
CA GLU A 234 13.51 -17.12 -11.33
C GLU A 234 12.91 -16.30 -12.48
N LYS A 235 13.68 -16.16 -13.56
CA LYS A 235 13.24 -15.61 -14.85
C LYS A 235 13.55 -16.62 -15.92
N GLN A 236 12.59 -16.90 -16.79
CA GLN A 236 12.71 -17.97 -17.76
C GLN A 236 11.98 -17.61 -19.04
N VAL A 237 12.49 -18.13 -20.16
CA VAL A 237 11.81 -18.10 -21.46
C VAL A 237 11.42 -19.53 -21.80
N SER A 238 10.17 -19.77 -22.13
CA SER A 238 9.66 -21.09 -22.53
C SER A 238 9.10 -21.09 -23.93
N VAL A 239 9.25 -22.21 -24.63
CA VAL A 239 8.54 -22.53 -25.86
C VAL A 239 7.73 -23.79 -25.62
N SER A 240 6.44 -23.75 -25.88
CA SER A 240 5.52 -24.87 -25.68
C SER A 240 4.60 -25.07 -26.86
N ILE A 241 4.11 -26.30 -27.02
CA ILE A 241 3.04 -26.65 -27.94
C ILE A 241 1.94 -27.39 -27.17
N ASP A 242 0.70 -27.11 -27.53
CA ASP A 242 -0.47 -27.77 -26.94
C ASP A 242 -1.19 -28.70 -27.92
N GLU A 243 -2.23 -29.36 -27.43
CA GLU A 243 -3.03 -30.31 -28.18
C GLU A 243 -3.86 -29.71 -29.33
N THR A 244 -3.95 -28.38 -29.41
CA THR A 244 -4.57 -27.66 -30.54
C THR A 244 -3.53 -27.27 -31.59
N ALA A 245 -2.26 -27.68 -31.40
CA ALA A 245 -1.11 -27.26 -32.16
C ALA A 245 -0.89 -25.74 -32.11
N THR A 246 -1.17 -25.13 -30.95
CA THR A 246 -0.80 -23.75 -30.69
C THR A 246 0.59 -23.72 -30.07
N MET A 247 1.53 -23.07 -30.74
CA MET A 247 2.87 -22.83 -30.21
C MET A 247 2.89 -21.50 -29.46
N ILE A 248 3.45 -21.47 -28.24
CA ILE A 248 3.58 -20.28 -27.39
C ILE A 248 5.03 -20.09 -26.99
N ALA A 249 5.57 -18.89 -27.20
CA ALA A 249 6.76 -18.40 -26.53
C ALA A 249 6.31 -17.55 -25.34
N ALA A 250 6.79 -17.86 -24.12
CA ALA A 250 6.39 -17.15 -22.91
C ALA A 250 7.58 -16.73 -22.06
N PHE A 251 7.46 -15.55 -21.46
CA PHE A 251 8.29 -15.08 -20.39
C PHE A 251 7.62 -15.44 -19.05
N LYS A 252 8.33 -16.21 -18.22
CA LYS A 252 7.91 -16.58 -16.87
C LYS A 252 8.81 -15.88 -15.87
N SER A 253 8.23 -15.13 -14.94
CA SER A 253 9.01 -14.36 -13.96
C SER A 253 8.33 -14.32 -12.60
N GLY A 254 9.11 -14.54 -11.53
CA GLY A 254 8.53 -14.74 -10.21
C GLY A 254 9.53 -14.87 -9.08
N GLY A 255 8.97 -15.13 -7.90
CA GLY A 255 9.69 -15.53 -6.72
C GLY A 255 10.07 -17.00 -6.75
N ARG A 256 10.39 -17.55 -5.58
CA ARG A 256 10.72 -18.97 -5.42
C ARG A 256 9.50 -19.87 -5.63
N VAL A 257 8.31 -19.42 -5.21
CA VAL A 257 7.08 -20.20 -5.23
C VAL A 257 6.16 -19.74 -6.36
N LEU A 258 5.74 -18.47 -6.37
CA LEU A 258 4.80 -17.95 -7.37
C LEU A 258 5.51 -17.18 -8.49
N TYR A 259 4.96 -17.27 -9.70
CA TYR A 259 5.41 -16.55 -10.86
C TYR A 259 4.25 -16.14 -11.78
N GLY A 260 4.50 -15.13 -12.60
CA GLY A 260 3.62 -14.65 -13.65
C GLY A 260 4.08 -15.18 -15.00
N ILE A 261 3.13 -15.31 -15.93
CA ILE A 261 3.31 -15.84 -17.28
C ILE A 261 2.78 -14.81 -18.26
N LEU A 262 3.60 -14.42 -19.22
CA LEU A 262 3.19 -13.60 -20.36
C LEU A 262 3.76 -14.23 -21.63
N GLY A 263 2.91 -14.59 -22.57
CA GLY A 263 3.32 -15.27 -23.79
C GLY A 263 2.60 -14.79 -25.03
N ALA A 264 3.21 -15.07 -26.17
CA ALA A 264 2.66 -14.83 -27.49
C ALA A 264 3.00 -16.01 -28.40
N GLY A 265 2.20 -16.23 -29.43
CA GLY A 265 2.40 -17.39 -30.29
C GLY A 265 1.45 -17.43 -31.46
N TYR A 266 1.31 -18.61 -32.07
CA TYR A 266 0.44 -18.83 -33.20
C TYR A 266 0.02 -20.29 -33.32
N ASN A 267 -1.12 -20.54 -33.96
CA ASN A 267 -1.60 -21.88 -34.26
C ASN A 267 -0.99 -22.42 -35.56
N VAL A 268 -0.38 -23.60 -35.53
CA VAL A 268 0.32 -24.19 -36.70
C VAL A 268 -0.57 -25.10 -37.56
N LYS A 269 -1.76 -25.50 -37.08
CA LYS A 269 -2.66 -26.42 -37.80
C LYS A 269 -3.47 -25.72 -38.89
N ASN A 270 -3.70 -24.40 -38.78
CA ASN A 270 -4.60 -23.66 -39.65
C ASN A 270 -3.87 -23.02 -40.85
N SER A 271 -3.64 -23.80 -41.91
CA SER A 271 -2.81 -23.42 -43.07
C SER A 271 -3.36 -22.28 -43.96
N GLY A 272 -4.56 -21.76 -43.71
CA GLY A 272 -5.19 -20.70 -44.52
C GLY A 272 -5.32 -19.33 -43.84
N ASN A 273 -5.35 -19.27 -42.50
CA ASN A 273 -5.47 -18.05 -41.70
C ASN A 273 -4.66 -18.23 -40.41
N SER A 274 -3.49 -17.59 -40.30
CA SER A 274 -2.66 -17.65 -39.09
C SER A 274 -3.39 -17.04 -37.90
N LEU A 275 -3.78 -17.87 -36.93
CA LEU A 275 -4.34 -17.41 -35.66
C LEU A 275 -3.20 -17.05 -34.72
N TYR A 276 -3.14 -15.80 -34.30
CA TYR A 276 -2.17 -15.31 -33.33
C TYR A 276 -2.67 -15.51 -31.91
N ALA A 277 -1.79 -15.94 -31.02
CA ALA A 277 -2.07 -16.23 -29.63
C ALA A 277 -1.44 -15.19 -28.70
N MET A 278 -2.18 -14.75 -27.70
CA MET A 278 -1.66 -14.05 -26.53
C MET A 278 -2.04 -14.82 -25.27
N GLN A 279 -1.09 -15.01 -24.36
CA GLN A 279 -1.28 -15.76 -23.13
C GLN A 279 -0.87 -14.92 -21.91
N ALA A 280 -1.69 -14.91 -20.88
CA ALA A 280 -1.38 -14.34 -19.58
C ALA A 280 -1.76 -15.33 -18.47
N GLY A 281 -1.02 -15.36 -17.37
CA GLY A 281 -1.35 -16.28 -16.29
C GLY A 281 -0.46 -16.18 -15.07
N ILE A 282 -0.74 -17.06 -14.12
CA ILE A 282 0.03 -17.24 -12.90
C ILE A 282 0.39 -18.71 -12.75
N GLY A 283 1.51 -18.98 -12.10
CA GLY A 283 1.91 -20.34 -11.79
C GLY A 283 2.58 -20.46 -10.43
N ALA A 284 2.66 -21.70 -9.97
CA ALA A 284 3.30 -22.09 -8.71
C ALA A 284 4.29 -23.23 -8.94
N HIS A 285 5.49 -23.10 -8.39
CA HIS A 285 6.51 -24.14 -8.35
C HIS A 285 6.39 -24.97 -7.06
N PHE A 286 6.29 -26.29 -7.20
CA PHE A 286 6.41 -27.25 -6.10
C PHE A 286 7.68 -28.08 -6.31
N TYR A 287 8.69 -27.85 -5.49
CA TYR A 287 9.96 -28.57 -5.55
C TYR A 287 9.82 -29.92 -4.86
N LEU A 288 9.91 -31.01 -5.62
CA LEU A 288 9.84 -32.37 -5.11
C LEU A 288 11.26 -32.90 -4.86
N LEU A 289 12.16 -32.70 -5.83
CA LEU A 289 13.57 -33.06 -5.78
C LEU A 289 14.41 -31.93 -6.39
N SER A 290 15.74 -32.01 -6.28
CA SER A 290 16.66 -31.00 -6.84
C SER A 290 16.54 -30.82 -8.36
N HIS A 291 16.17 -31.87 -9.08
CA HIS A 291 16.03 -31.88 -10.54
C HIS A 291 14.59 -32.08 -11.02
N PHE A 292 13.63 -32.29 -10.10
CA PHE A 292 12.25 -32.57 -10.44
C PHE A 292 11.31 -31.65 -9.67
N ARG A 293 10.46 -30.93 -10.38
CA ARG A 293 9.44 -30.06 -9.81
C ARG A 293 8.11 -30.24 -10.51
N LEU A 294 7.04 -29.86 -9.83
CA LEU A 294 5.69 -29.79 -10.38
C LEU A 294 5.33 -28.31 -10.54
N ASN A 295 4.92 -27.92 -11.74
CA ASN A 295 4.44 -26.57 -12.03
C ASN A 295 2.92 -26.62 -12.16
N LEU A 296 2.21 -25.89 -11.32
CA LEU A 296 0.77 -25.66 -11.46
C LEU A 296 0.58 -24.32 -12.15
N GLU A 297 -0.13 -24.28 -13.27
CA GLU A 297 -0.32 -23.05 -14.06
C GLU A 297 -1.79 -22.79 -14.32
N ALA A 298 -2.22 -21.55 -14.07
CA ALA A 298 -3.53 -21.03 -14.45
C ALA A 298 -3.32 -19.94 -15.51
N THR A 299 -3.79 -20.18 -16.73
CA THR A 299 -3.56 -19.28 -17.87
C THR A 299 -4.84 -18.94 -18.58
N ASN A 300 -4.86 -17.75 -19.18
CA ASN A 300 -5.83 -17.29 -20.14
C ASN A 300 -5.12 -17.12 -21.48
N MET A 301 -5.68 -17.68 -22.56
CA MET A 301 -5.17 -17.57 -23.91
C MET A 301 -6.25 -17.00 -24.82
N ALA A 302 -5.89 -15.95 -25.55
CA ALA A 302 -6.70 -15.34 -26.59
C ALA A 302 -6.11 -15.70 -27.97
N LEU A 303 -6.92 -16.26 -28.86
CA LEU A 303 -6.60 -16.48 -30.27
C LEU A 303 -7.40 -15.51 -31.14
N THR A 304 -6.73 -14.83 -32.07
CA THR A 304 -7.37 -13.85 -32.98
C THR A 304 -6.75 -13.85 -34.37
N ASP A 305 -7.57 -13.49 -35.36
CA ASP A 305 -7.19 -13.23 -36.75
C ASP A 305 -7.11 -11.72 -37.08
N PHE A 306 -7.26 -10.85 -36.06
CA PHE A 306 -7.33 -9.38 -36.16
C PHE A 306 -8.43 -8.81 -37.04
N LYS A 307 -9.41 -9.61 -37.48
CA LYS A 307 -10.46 -9.16 -38.39
C LYS A 307 -11.83 -9.10 -37.73
N VAL A 308 -12.31 -10.18 -37.08
CA VAL A 308 -13.61 -10.18 -36.36
C VAL A 308 -13.70 -11.22 -35.23
N SER A 309 -12.86 -12.26 -35.23
CA SER A 309 -13.09 -13.46 -34.41
C SER A 309 -12.18 -13.56 -33.18
N TYR A 310 -12.76 -13.97 -32.06
CA TYR A 310 -12.08 -14.13 -30.78
C TYR A 310 -12.38 -15.50 -30.17
N TYR A 311 -11.32 -16.27 -29.93
CA TYR A 311 -11.36 -17.51 -29.16
C TYR A 311 -10.64 -17.28 -27.84
N ASN A 312 -11.31 -17.52 -26.72
CA ASN A 312 -10.70 -17.45 -25.40
C ASN A 312 -10.68 -18.84 -24.76
N ARG A 313 -9.52 -19.22 -24.25
CA ARG A 313 -9.35 -20.44 -23.45
C ARG A 313 -8.75 -20.11 -22.10
N GLN A 314 -9.42 -20.57 -21.04
CA GLN A 314 -8.88 -20.62 -19.70
C GLN A 314 -8.37 -22.04 -19.45
N SER A 315 -7.15 -22.16 -18.96
CA SER A 315 -6.46 -23.44 -18.80
C SER A 315 -5.89 -23.57 -17.39
N LEU A 316 -6.17 -24.70 -16.74
CA LEU A 316 -5.49 -25.14 -15.52
C LEU A 316 -4.60 -26.33 -15.88
N GLY A 317 -3.28 -26.18 -15.75
CA GLY A 317 -2.30 -27.18 -16.14
C GLY A 317 -1.47 -27.67 -14.95
N ILE A 318 -1.17 -28.97 -14.94
CA ILE A 318 -0.25 -29.60 -14.00
C ILE A 318 0.92 -30.15 -14.81
N PHE A 319 2.11 -29.59 -14.62
CA PHE A 319 3.29 -29.89 -15.44
C PHE A 319 4.44 -30.42 -14.58
N PRO A 320 4.59 -31.75 -14.50
CA PRO A 320 5.85 -32.37 -14.13
C PRO A 320 6.97 -31.81 -15.00
N ALA A 321 8.05 -31.35 -14.37
CA ALA A 321 9.17 -30.73 -15.03
C ALA A 321 10.49 -31.29 -14.52
N TYR A 322 11.36 -31.67 -15.46
CA TYR A 322 12.69 -32.18 -15.17
C TYR A 322 13.75 -31.19 -15.64
N ARG A 323 14.63 -30.81 -14.72
CA ARG A 323 15.69 -29.82 -14.93
C ARG A 323 17.00 -30.50 -15.30
N PHE A 324 17.48 -30.22 -16.50
CA PHE A 324 18.79 -30.65 -16.99
C PHE A 324 19.84 -29.60 -16.67
N GLY A 325 20.74 -29.94 -15.73
CA GLY A 325 21.77 -29.03 -15.26
C GLY A 325 21.17 -27.80 -14.56
N ARG A 326 21.67 -26.60 -14.90
CA ARG A 326 21.28 -25.34 -14.22
C ARG A 326 20.36 -24.42 -15.03
N ARG A 327 20.17 -24.69 -16.33
CA ARG A 327 19.53 -23.73 -17.24
C ARG A 327 18.32 -24.26 -17.99
N VAL A 328 18.28 -25.55 -18.31
CA VAL A 328 17.28 -26.11 -19.21
C VAL A 328 16.32 -26.99 -18.43
N GLU A 329 15.04 -26.86 -18.70
CA GLU A 329 14.00 -27.69 -18.10
C GLU A 329 12.98 -28.10 -19.16
N LEU A 330 12.61 -29.37 -19.14
CA LEU A 330 11.54 -29.93 -19.97
C LEU A 330 10.31 -30.14 -19.09
N PHE A 331 9.14 -29.82 -19.62
CA PHE A 331 7.87 -30.03 -18.95
C PHE A 331 6.84 -30.61 -19.91
N ALA A 332 5.95 -31.45 -19.40
CA ALA A 332 4.81 -31.96 -20.13
C ALA A 332 3.74 -32.41 -19.14
N GLY A 333 2.47 -32.18 -19.46
CA GLY A 333 1.40 -32.57 -18.54
C GLY A 333 -0.01 -32.26 -19.04
N PRO A 334 -1.02 -32.77 -18.32
CA PRO A 334 -2.42 -32.55 -18.65
C PRO A 334 -2.87 -31.13 -18.35
N THR A 335 -3.86 -30.67 -19.11
CA THR A 335 -4.53 -29.37 -18.91
C THR A 335 -6.04 -29.55 -18.89
N LEU A 336 -6.73 -28.93 -17.95
CA LEU A 336 -8.17 -28.75 -18.00
C LEU A 336 -8.48 -27.40 -18.65
N ASN A 337 -9.25 -27.42 -19.73
CA ASN A 337 -9.50 -26.25 -20.56
C ASN A 337 -10.98 -25.91 -20.58
N PHE A 338 -11.29 -24.61 -20.46
CA PHE A 338 -12.60 -24.04 -20.65
C PHE A 338 -12.54 -23.02 -21.78
N VAL A 339 -13.39 -23.17 -22.77
CA VAL A 339 -13.39 -22.39 -24.00
C VAL A 339 -14.66 -21.57 -24.09
N HIS A 340 -14.50 -20.32 -24.53
CA HIS A 340 -15.58 -19.46 -24.97
C HIS A 340 -15.29 -18.99 -26.39
N THR A 341 -16.19 -19.29 -27.33
CA THR A 341 -16.08 -18.84 -28.73
C THR A 341 -17.35 -18.11 -29.16
N LYS A 342 -17.19 -17.26 -30.18
CA LYS A 342 -18.27 -16.59 -30.90
C LYS A 342 -18.00 -16.76 -32.40
N ASN A 343 -19.03 -17.04 -33.21
CA ASN A 343 -18.97 -17.23 -34.67
C ASN A 343 -18.19 -18.48 -35.13
N ASP A 344 -18.29 -19.61 -34.42
CA ASP A 344 -17.75 -20.93 -34.81
C ASP A 344 -16.22 -21.03 -35.04
N VAL A 345 -15.45 -19.97 -34.74
CA VAL A 345 -13.99 -20.01 -34.88
C VAL A 345 -13.36 -20.86 -33.77
N GLY A 346 -12.64 -21.89 -34.18
CA GLY A 346 -11.89 -22.78 -33.30
C GLY A 346 -12.67 -23.99 -32.78
N VAL A 347 -13.93 -24.18 -33.19
CA VAL A 347 -14.73 -25.38 -32.86
C VAL A 347 -14.05 -26.65 -33.39
N ASP A 348 -13.40 -26.56 -34.56
CA ASP A 348 -12.67 -27.66 -35.22
C ASP A 348 -11.25 -27.91 -34.67
N LEU A 349 -10.80 -27.12 -33.68
CA LEU A 349 -9.50 -27.34 -33.04
C LEU A 349 -9.49 -28.64 -32.21
N ARG A 350 -10.67 -29.12 -31.78
CA ARG A 350 -10.84 -30.38 -31.04
C ARG A 350 -12.06 -31.14 -31.53
N SER A 351 -11.92 -32.47 -31.65
CA SER A 351 -13.00 -33.37 -32.06
C SER A 351 -13.85 -33.89 -30.90
N HIS A 352 -13.38 -33.78 -29.66
CA HIS A 352 -14.05 -34.35 -28.48
C HIS A 352 -14.03 -33.36 -27.30
N TYR A 353 -15.22 -33.01 -26.82
CA TYR A 353 -15.45 -32.18 -25.64
C TYR A 353 -16.12 -33.03 -24.54
N MET A 354 -15.75 -32.81 -23.28
CA MET A 354 -16.43 -33.49 -22.16
C MET A 354 -17.80 -32.87 -21.88
N TRP A 355 -17.90 -31.57 -22.13
CA TRP A 355 -19.12 -30.79 -22.03
C TRP A 355 -19.08 -29.70 -23.08
N SER A 356 -20.20 -29.48 -23.76
CA SER A 356 -20.36 -28.39 -24.72
C SER A 356 -21.81 -27.91 -24.73
N GLU A 357 -22.01 -26.60 -24.73
CA GLU A 357 -23.31 -25.97 -24.86
C GLU A 357 -23.26 -24.89 -25.94
N THR A 358 -24.20 -24.97 -26.90
CA THR A 358 -24.41 -23.94 -27.90
C THR A 358 -25.53 -23.03 -27.40
N VAL A 359 -25.18 -21.79 -27.08
CA VAL A 359 -26.12 -20.77 -26.62
C VAL A 359 -26.47 -19.88 -27.82
N GLY A 360 -27.71 -19.40 -27.90
CA GLY A 360 -28.17 -18.49 -28.98
C GLY A 360 -27.19 -17.33 -29.26
N ASP A 361 -27.21 -16.82 -30.50
CA ASP A 361 -26.26 -15.84 -31.08
C ASP A 361 -24.84 -16.37 -31.37
N ASN A 362 -24.71 -17.61 -31.89
CA ASN A 362 -23.42 -18.23 -32.29
C ASN A 362 -22.36 -18.27 -31.18
N LYS A 363 -22.76 -18.49 -29.92
CA LYS A 363 -21.84 -18.63 -28.78
C LYS A 363 -21.67 -20.10 -28.42
N PHE A 364 -20.44 -20.55 -28.28
CA PHE A 364 -20.11 -21.92 -27.89
C PHE A 364 -19.25 -21.93 -26.63
N HIS A 365 -19.70 -22.71 -25.65
CA HIS A 365 -18.95 -22.97 -24.43
C HIS A 365 -18.57 -24.45 -24.40
N ALA A 366 -17.32 -24.76 -24.07
CA ALA A 366 -16.92 -26.15 -23.94
C ALA A 366 -15.81 -26.36 -22.91
N ALA A 367 -15.81 -27.56 -22.32
CA ALA A 367 -14.77 -28.01 -21.40
C ALA A 367 -14.12 -29.30 -21.93
N TYR A 368 -12.79 -29.39 -21.87
CA TYR A 368 -12.06 -30.56 -22.33
C TYR A 368 -10.73 -30.76 -21.59
N ILE A 369 -10.26 -32.01 -21.54
CA ILE A 369 -8.90 -32.34 -21.07
C ILE A 369 -7.98 -32.33 -22.28
N GLY A 370 -6.90 -31.56 -22.17
CA GLY A 370 -5.83 -31.44 -23.15
C GLY A 370 -4.48 -31.85 -22.56
N ALA A 371 -3.43 -31.56 -23.31
CA ALA A 371 -2.06 -31.80 -22.88
C ALA A 371 -1.15 -30.79 -23.56
N ALA A 372 -0.21 -30.24 -22.80
CA ALA A 372 0.81 -29.35 -23.33
C ALA A 372 2.19 -29.79 -22.86
N GLY A 373 3.20 -29.46 -23.66
CA GLY A 373 4.59 -29.74 -23.34
C GLY A 373 5.53 -28.74 -23.98
N GLY A 374 6.71 -28.59 -23.41
CA GLY A 374 7.65 -27.59 -23.86
C GLY A 374 9.00 -27.66 -23.17
N LEU A 375 9.83 -26.71 -23.57
CA LEU A 375 11.16 -26.45 -23.03
C LEU A 375 11.14 -25.06 -22.40
N GLN A 376 11.84 -24.91 -21.29
CA GLN A 376 12.10 -23.61 -20.67
C GLN A 376 13.57 -23.44 -20.35
N VAL A 377 14.07 -22.22 -20.57
CA VAL A 377 15.45 -21.80 -20.35
C VAL A 377 15.48 -20.69 -19.32
N ARG A 378 16.24 -20.89 -18.25
CA ARG A 378 16.47 -19.89 -17.21
C ARG A 378 17.43 -18.80 -17.71
N LEU A 379 17.06 -17.54 -17.44
CA LEU A 379 17.84 -16.34 -17.74
C LEU A 379 18.84 -16.00 -16.64
#